data_AF-A0A7X2P879-F1
#
_entry.id   AF-A0A7X2P879-F1
#
_cell.length_a   1.000
_cell.length_b   1.000
_cell.length_c   1.000
_cell.angle_alpha   90.00
_cell.angle_beta   90.00
_cell.angle_gamma   90.00
#
_symmetry.space_group_name_H-M   'P 1'
#
loop_
_entity.id
_entity.type
_entity.pdbx_description
1 polymer ?
#
loop_
_entity_poly.entity_id
_entity_poly.type
_entity_poly.pdbx_seq_one_letter_code
_entity_poly.pdbx_strand_id
1 'polypeptide(L)' 'MAAMFCDRLYVLRDGQILASGTPEEVLTTQMIREVYHVKSQIVHDAEGHMHILYLQNGYSHI' A
#
# COMPACT_ATOMS: atom_id res chain seq x y z
N MET A 1 8.96 -3.41 -6.40
CA MET A 1 8.12 -2.23 -6.05
C MET A 1 9.03 -1.08 -5.66
N ALA A 2 8.67 0.19 -5.91
CA ALA A 2 9.48 1.34 -5.45
C ALA A 2 9.73 1.31 -3.94
N ALA A 3 8.75 0.83 -3.17
CA ALA A 3 8.83 0.61 -1.73
C ALA A 3 10.02 -0.26 -1.25
N MET A 4 10.55 -1.14 -2.10
CA MET A 4 11.66 -2.04 -1.75
C MET A 4 13.04 -1.37 -1.86
N PHE A 5 13.11 -0.20 -2.49
CA PHE A 5 14.38 0.46 -2.80
C PHE A 5 14.41 1.94 -2.41
N CYS A 6 13.33 2.46 -1.81
CA CYS A 6 13.22 3.85 -1.42
C CYS A 6 13.22 3.99 0.10
N ASP A 7 14.04 4.90 0.61
CA ASP A 7 14.04 5.26 2.04
C ASP A 7 12.83 6.14 2.40
N ARG A 8 12.24 6.81 1.39
CA ARG A 8 11.13 7.75 1.58
C ARG A 8 10.12 7.69 0.44
N LEU A 9 8.84 7.76 0.80
CA LEU A 9 7.71 7.81 -0.12
C LEU A 9 6.92 9.10 0.05
N TYR A 10 6.29 9.52 -1.04
CA TYR A 10 5.34 10.62 -1.10
C TYR A 10 4.11 10.16 -1.86
N VAL A 11 2.94 10.28 -1.25
CA VAL A 11 1.66 10.03 -1.89
C VAL A 11 1.11 11.36 -2.33
N LEU A 12 0.80 11.47 -3.62
CA LEU A 12 0.20 12.65 -4.21
C LEU A 12 -1.25 12.37 -4.58
N ARG A 13 -2.13 13.33 -4.29
CA ARG A 13 -3.52 13.34 -4.71
C ARG A 13 -3.91 14.76 -5.07
N ASP A 14 -4.50 14.94 -6.26
CA ASP A 14 -4.98 16.25 -6.74
C ASP A 14 -3.90 17.36 -6.67
N GLY A 15 -2.64 16.99 -6.98
CA GLY A 15 -1.49 17.91 -6.95
C GLY A 15 -0.96 18.24 -5.56
N GLN A 16 -1.48 17.62 -4.50
CA GLN A 16 -1.06 17.84 -3.12
C GLN A 16 -0.45 16.57 -2.50
N ILE A 17 0.46 16.74 -1.54
CA ILE A 17 1.03 15.62 -0.77
C ILE A 17 0.00 15.20 0.28
N LEU A 18 -0.52 14.00 0.13
CA LEU A 18 -1.45 13.37 1.08
C LEU A 18 -0.70 12.72 2.25
N ALA A 19 0.46 12.11 1.99
CA ALA A 19 1.31 11.50 3.01
C ALA A 19 2.78 11.46 2.57
N SER A 20 3.70 11.48 3.54
CA SER A 20 5.12 11.30 3.29
C SER A 20 5.85 10.71 4.50
N GLY A 21 6.78 9.78 4.28
CA GLY A 21 7.44 9.02 5.36
C GLY A 21 8.20 7.82 4.80
N THR A 22 8.63 6.91 5.69
CA THR A 22 9.20 5.63 5.26
C THR A 22 8.16 4.79 4.52
N PRO A 23 8.57 3.75 3.77
CA PRO A 23 7.63 2.81 3.19
C PRO A 23 6.62 2.24 4.20
N GLU A 24 7.03 1.92 5.43
CA GLU A 24 6.12 1.36 6.45
C GLU A 24 5.13 2.39 7.00
N GLU A 25 5.56 3.65 7.15
CA GLU A 25 4.69 4.74 7.61
C GLU A 25 3.61 5.08 6.57
N VAL A 26 3.96 5.02 5.29
CA VAL A 26 3.10 5.47 4.19
C VAL A 26 2.23 4.35 3.64
N LEU A 27 2.79 3.16 3.39
CA LEU A 27 2.08 2.06 2.77
C LEU A 27 1.29 1.28 3.81
N THR A 28 0.17 1.85 4.24
CA THR A 28 -0.82 1.20 5.10
C THR A 28 -2.01 0.69 4.28
N THR A 29 -2.73 -0.32 4.79
CA THR A 29 -3.97 -0.81 4.15
C THR A 29 -4.99 0.31 3.97
N GLN A 30 -5.05 1.24 4.93
CA GLN A 30 -5.92 2.41 4.85
C GLN A 30 -5.48 3.34 3.71
N MET A 31 -4.20 3.68 3.62
CA MET A 31 -3.67 4.54 2.55
C MET A 31 -3.91 3.92 1.16
N ILE A 32 -3.67 2.61 1.02
CA ILE A 32 -3.90 1.90 -0.24
C ILE A 32 -5.39 1.93 -0.61
N ARG A 33 -6.28 1.74 0.35
CA ARG A 33 -7.73 1.84 0.13
C ARG A 33 -8.18 3.24 -0.25
N GLU A 34 -7.60 4.28 0.35
CA GLU A 34 -7.97 5.67 0.10
C GLU A 34 -7.49 6.16 -1.28
N VAL A 35 -6.31 5.72 -1.72
CA VAL A 35 -5.66 6.17 -2.97
C VAL A 35 -6.02 5.29 -4.16
N TYR A 36 -6.00 3.97 -3.98
CA TYR A 36 -6.21 3.00 -5.06
C TYR A 36 -7.61 2.37 -5.03
N HIS A 37 -8.43 2.63 -4.00
CA HIS A 37 -9.80 2.11 -3.87
C HIS A 37 -9.90 0.58 -3.89
N VAL A 38 -8.83 -0.11 -3.48
CA VAL A 38 -8.77 -1.58 -3.39
C VAL A 38 -8.65 -2.03 -1.94
N LYS A 39 -9.13 -3.25 -1.66
CA LYS A 39 -8.80 -3.94 -0.42
C LYS A 39 -7.41 -4.56 -0.56
N SER A 40 -6.61 -4.44 0.47
CA SER A 40 -5.28 -5.03 0.51
C SER A 40 -4.95 -5.59 1.89
N GLN A 41 -3.90 -6.41 1.91
CA GLN A 41 -3.19 -6.79 3.13
C GLN A 41 -1.71 -6.47 2.93
N ILE A 42 -1.05 -6.06 4.01
CA ILE A 42 0.40 -5.89 4.04
C ILE A 42 0.96 -7.06 4.81
N VAL A 43 1.89 -7.78 4.19
CA VAL A 43 2.57 -8.92 4.79
C VAL A 43 4.08 -8.72 4.68
N HIS A 44 4.83 -9.32 5.60
CA HIS A 44 6.29 -9.36 5.53
C HIS A 44 6.70 -10.81 5.29
N ASP A 45 7.65 -11.02 4.39
CA ASP A 45 8.23 -12.34 4.17
C ASP A 45 9.27 -12.69 5.28
N ALA A 46 9.90 -13.86 5.14
CA ALA A 46 10.89 -14.32 6.11
C ALA A 46 12.16 -13.45 6.17
N GLU A 47 12.44 -12.68 5.12
CA GLU A 47 13.56 -11.74 5.05
C GLU A 47 13.16 -10.34 5.54
N GLY A 48 11.89 -10.14 5.90
CA GLY A 48 11.35 -8.87 6.36
C GLY A 48 10.95 -7.93 5.22
N HIS A 49 10.95 -8.37 3.96
CA HIS A 49 10.49 -7.52 2.87
C HIS A 49 8.97 -7.37 2.89
N MET A 50 8.52 -6.13 2.73
CA MET A 50 7.11 -5.80 2.68
C MET A 50 6.49 -6.16 1.33
N HIS A 51 5.37 -6.86 1.36
CA HIS A 51 4.54 -7.20 0.22
C HIS A 51 3.12 -6.66 0.39
N ILE A 52 2.58 -6.08 -0.67
CA ILE A 52 1.17 -5.65 -0.74
C ILE A 52 0.40 -6.71 -1.52
N LEU A 53 -0.52 -7.38 -0.85
CA LEU A 53 -1.43 -8.35 -1.44
C LEU A 53 -2.78 -7.70 -1.73
N TYR A 54 -3.20 -7.71 -2.99
CA TYR A 54 -4.54 -7.25 -3.36
C TYR A 54 -5.56 -8.34 -3.07
N LEU A 55 -6.58 -7.98 -2.29
CA LEU A 55 -7.68 -8.88 -1.98
C LEU A 55 -8.76 -8.65 -3.04
N GLN A 56 -8.94 -9.62 -3.93
CA GLN A 56 -10.16 -9.64 -4.73
C GLN A 56 -11.33 -9.90 -3.79
N ASN A 57 -12.38 -9.07 -3.87
CA ASN A 57 -13.67 -9.53 -3.37
C ASN A 57 -13.96 -10.80 -4.15
N GLY A 58 -13.87 -11.96 -3.50
CA GLY A 58 -14.33 -13.20 -4.08
C GLY A 58 -15.73 -12.94 -4.66
N TYR A 59 -15.91 -13.29 -5.92
CA TYR A 59 -17.22 -13.30 -6.55
C TYR A 59 -18.21 -13.93 -5.56
N SER A 60 -19.18 -13.13 -5.10
CA SER A 60 -20.41 -13.67 -4.53
C SER A 60 -21.19 -14.27 -5.70
N HIS A 61 -20.72 -15.39 -6.24
CA HIS A 61 -21.58 -16.26 -7.01
C HIS A 61 -22.43 -17.01 -5.99
N ILE A 62 -23.69 -16.56 -5.90
CA ILE A 62 -24.91 -17.33 -5.60
C ILE A 62 -24.88 -18.30 -4.42
#